data_AF-A1BJU9-F1
#
_entry.id   AF-A1BJU9-F1
#
_cell.length_a   1.000
_cell.length_b   1.000
_cell.length_c   1.000
_cell.angle_alpha   90.00
_cell.angle_beta   90.00
_cell.angle_gamma   90.00
#
_symmetry.space_group_name_H-M   'P 1'
#
loop_
_entity.id
_entity.type
_entity.pdbx_description
1 polymer ?
#
loop_
_entity_poly.entity_id
_entity_poly.type
_entity_poly.pdbx_seq_one_letter_code
_entity_poly.pdbx_strand_id
1 'polypeptide(L)'
;MTSDIYTRFGATVHFEEGGAALFLVVSHSGDPSRMVGAYGGEVVLRMNQSKALVARLTLTDALAMQKEPSIAMVGGIHMDIERYQRLLQTLGATDGSDIDDILAGTG
;
A
#
# COMPACT_ATOMS: atom_id res chain seq x y z
N MET A 1 -20.17 -8.22 25.62
CA MET A 1 -19.01 -9.07 25.26
C MET A 1 -18.72 -8.85 23.78
N THR A 2 -18.06 -7.75 23.43
CA THR A 2 -17.70 -7.44 22.02
C THR A 2 -16.51 -6.45 21.99
N SER A 3 -15.38 -6.80 22.58
CA SER A 3 -14.19 -5.93 22.56
C SER A 3 -12.91 -6.75 22.77
N ASP A 4 -12.54 -7.55 21.76
CA ASP A 4 -11.25 -8.28 21.80
C ASP A 4 -10.54 -8.39 20.44
N ILE A 5 -11.20 -8.04 19.32
CA ILE A 5 -10.60 -8.20 17.98
C ILE A 5 -9.76 -6.98 17.59
N TYR A 6 -10.10 -5.78 18.07
CA TYR A 6 -9.41 -4.53 17.73
C TYR A 6 -8.07 -4.36 18.47
N THR A 7 -7.85 -5.05 19.59
CA THR A 7 -6.64 -4.90 20.42
C THR A 7 -5.46 -5.77 19.95
N ARG A 8 -5.69 -6.78 19.08
CA ARG A 8 -4.62 -7.69 18.62
C ARG A 8 -3.79 -7.18 17.43
N PHE A 9 -4.24 -6.13 16.77
CA PHE A 9 -3.48 -5.47 15.72
C PHE A 9 -3.40 -4.00 16.09
N GLY A 10 -2.30 -3.57 16.72
CA GLY A 10 -2.01 -2.17 17.04
C GLY A 10 -1.79 -1.32 15.79
N ALA A 11 -2.73 -1.36 14.85
CA ALA A 11 -2.78 -0.55 13.66
C ALA A 11 -3.74 0.61 13.94
N THR A 12 -3.19 1.71 14.43
CA THR A 12 -3.90 2.98 14.50
C THR A 12 -4.09 3.47 13.06
N VAL A 13 -5.31 3.40 12.54
CA VAL A 13 -5.56 3.79 11.15
C VAL A 13 -5.79 5.30 11.07
N HIS A 14 -4.77 6.05 10.67
CA HIS A 14 -4.90 7.45 10.30
C HIS A 14 -5.27 7.53 8.81
N PHE A 15 -6.43 8.12 8.52
CA PHE A 15 -6.93 8.35 7.17
C PHE A 15 -7.01 9.85 6.92
N GLU A 16 -6.20 10.37 5.99
CA GLU A 16 -6.40 11.72 5.44
C GLU A 16 -7.36 11.62 4.25
N GLU A 17 -8.46 12.39 4.30
CA GLU A 17 -9.46 12.44 3.23
C GLU A 17 -8.85 12.98 1.92
N GLY A 18 -9.05 12.24 0.82
CA GLY A 18 -8.77 12.70 -0.55
C GLY A 18 -7.44 12.24 -1.16
N GLY A 19 -6.51 11.71 -0.38
CA GLY A 19 -5.25 11.16 -0.88
C GLY A 19 -5.40 9.74 -1.45
N ALA A 20 -4.78 9.48 -2.61
CA ALA A 20 -4.64 8.10 -3.09
C ALA A 20 -3.65 7.35 -2.17
N ALA A 21 -4.04 6.20 -1.66
CA ALA A 21 -3.25 5.36 -0.77
C ALA A 21 -3.01 3.98 -1.37
N LEU A 22 -2.10 3.22 -0.75
CA LEU A 22 -1.83 1.84 -1.14
C LEU A 22 -2.81 0.89 -0.47
N PHE A 23 -3.38 -0.02 -1.25
CA PHE A 23 -4.29 -1.05 -0.79
C PHE A 23 -3.84 -2.41 -1.32
N LEU A 24 -3.84 -3.41 -0.45
CA LEU A 24 -3.75 -4.81 -0.80
C LEU A 24 -5.13 -5.26 -1.28
N VAL A 25 -5.20 -5.74 -2.52
CA VAL A 25 -6.41 -6.28 -3.14
C VAL A 25 -6.24 -7.77 -3.36
N VAL A 26 -7.16 -8.56 -2.82
CA VAL A 26 -7.18 -10.03 -2.94
C VAL A 26 -8.49 -10.46 -3.57
N SER A 27 -8.42 -11.22 -4.65
CA SER A 27 -9.59 -11.81 -5.32
C SER A 27 -9.85 -13.23 -4.83
N HIS A 28 -11.10 -13.69 -4.94
CA HIS A 28 -11.44 -15.10 -4.77
C HIS A 28 -10.83 -15.97 -5.88
N SER A 29 -10.81 -15.43 -7.11
CA SER A 29 -10.31 -16.11 -8.29
C SER A 29 -9.76 -15.14 -9.33
N GLY A 30 -8.65 -15.51 -9.96
CA GLY A 30 -8.06 -14.77 -11.07
C GLY A 30 -7.37 -13.47 -10.65
N ASP A 31 -6.84 -12.75 -11.64
CA ASP A 31 -6.09 -11.51 -11.43
C ASP A 31 -7.04 -10.32 -11.26
N PRO A 32 -7.03 -9.62 -10.10
CA PRO A 32 -7.88 -8.45 -9.87
C PRO A 32 -7.43 -7.18 -10.61
N SER A 33 -6.33 -7.21 -11.38
CA SER A 33 -5.77 -6.02 -12.04
C SER A 33 -6.77 -5.27 -12.94
N ARG A 34 -7.64 -5.98 -13.65
CA ARG A 34 -8.68 -5.37 -14.48
C ARG A 34 -9.69 -4.57 -13.66
N MET A 35 -10.02 -5.08 -12.48
CA MET A 35 -10.99 -4.43 -11.59
C MET A 35 -10.39 -3.18 -10.97
N VAL A 36 -9.12 -3.24 -10.54
CA VAL A 36 -8.38 -2.06 -10.10
C VAL A 36 -8.43 -0.94 -11.13
N GLY A 37 -8.18 -1.27 -12.41
CA GLY A 37 -8.27 -0.28 -13.49
C GLY A 37 -9.69 0.25 -13.72
N ALA A 38 -10.73 -0.57 -13.56
CA ALA A 38 -12.13 -0.13 -13.68
C ALA A 38 -12.54 0.88 -12.60
N TYR A 39 -11.92 0.81 -11.42
CA TYR A 39 -12.07 1.77 -10.32
C TYR A 39 -11.07 2.93 -10.37
N GLY A 40 -10.39 3.13 -11.52
CA GLY A 40 -9.43 4.23 -11.69
C GLY A 40 -8.12 4.09 -10.91
N GLY A 41 -7.85 2.91 -10.33
CA GLY A 41 -6.63 2.61 -9.60
C GLY A 41 -5.48 2.16 -10.50
N GLU A 42 -4.30 2.10 -9.90
CA GLU A 42 -3.07 1.67 -10.56
C GLU A 42 -2.44 0.48 -9.81
N VAL A 43 -2.05 -0.57 -10.53
CA VAL A 43 -1.34 -1.71 -9.93
C VAL A 43 0.12 -1.36 -9.74
N VAL A 44 0.57 -1.33 -8.48
CA VAL A 44 1.95 -0.98 -8.10
C VAL A 44 2.81 -2.23 -7.96
N LEU A 45 2.24 -3.31 -7.42
CA LEU A 45 2.96 -4.57 -7.22
C LEU A 45 2.02 -5.75 -7.45
N ARG A 46 2.50 -6.75 -8.19
CA ARG A 46 1.81 -8.04 -8.33
C ARG A 46 2.46 -9.04 -7.39
N MET A 47 1.66 -9.74 -6.58
CA MET A 47 2.19 -10.82 -5.76
C MET A 47 2.29 -12.10 -6.62
N ASN A 48 3.26 -12.96 -6.31
CA ASN A 48 3.55 -14.17 -7.10
C ASN A 48 2.36 -15.15 -7.23
N GLN A 49 1.36 -15.02 -6.34
CA GLN A 49 0.10 -15.74 -6.45
C GLN A 49 -0.88 -14.81 -7.18
N SER A 50 -1.31 -15.20 -8.38
CA SER A 50 -2.11 -14.41 -9.34
C SER A 50 -3.48 -13.90 -8.85
N LYS A 51 -3.74 -13.94 -7.54
CA LYS A 51 -4.97 -13.50 -6.87
C LYS A 51 -4.76 -12.27 -5.98
N ALA A 52 -3.52 -11.84 -5.76
CA ALA A 52 -3.22 -10.73 -4.87
C ALA A 52 -2.30 -9.71 -5.54
N LEU A 53 -2.59 -8.44 -5.32
CA LEU A 53 -1.78 -7.32 -5.80
C LEU A 53 -1.87 -6.15 -4.82
N VAL A 54 -0.94 -5.22 -4.95
CA VAL A 54 -1.00 -3.90 -4.32
C VAL A 54 -1.39 -2.88 -5.39
N ALA A 55 -2.41 -2.08 -5.08
CA ALA A 55 -2.88 -1.01 -5.94
C ALA A 55 -2.88 0.33 -5.22
N ARG A 56 -2.67 1.40 -5.98
CA ARG A 56 -2.93 2.78 -5.55
C ARG A 56 -4.36 3.14 -5.90
N LEU A 57 -5.16 3.48 -4.90
CA LEU A 57 -6.59 3.78 -5.00
C LEU A 57 -6.98 4.91 -4.05
N THR A 58 -8.10 5.60 -4.31
CA THR A 58 -8.74 6.41 -3.28
C THR A 58 -9.44 5.51 -2.27
N LEU A 59 -9.69 6.02 -1.05
CA LEU A 59 -10.44 5.26 -0.05
C LEU A 59 -11.86 4.91 -0.55
N THR A 60 -12.51 5.85 -1.24
CA THR A 60 -13.85 5.64 -1.80
C THR A 60 -13.86 4.47 -2.79
N ASP A 61 -12.88 4.42 -3.69
CA ASP A 61 -12.77 3.37 -4.69
C ASP A 61 -12.41 2.02 -4.05
N ALA A 62 -11.53 2.02 -3.06
CA ALA A 62 -11.18 0.82 -2.31
C ALA A 62 -12.38 0.23 -1.55
N LEU A 63 -13.21 1.08 -0.92
CA LEU A 63 -14.43 0.66 -0.23
C LEU A 63 -15.52 0.20 -1.20
N ALA A 64 -15.62 0.81 -2.39
CA ALA A 64 -16.53 0.35 -3.43
C ALA A 64 -16.12 -1.04 -3.94
N MET A 65 -14.81 -1.23 -4.17
CA MET A 65 -14.25 -2.49 -4.65
C MET A 65 -14.37 -3.63 -3.61
N GLN A 66 -14.36 -3.32 -2.32
CA GLN A 66 -14.63 -4.31 -1.26
C GLN A 66 -16.03 -4.93 -1.36
N LYS A 67 -16.99 -4.26 -2.02
CA LYS A 67 -18.34 -4.77 -2.22
C LYS A 67 -18.46 -5.68 -3.44
N GLU A 68 -17.43 -5.78 -4.27
CA GLU A 68 -17.45 -6.62 -5.46
C GLU A 68 -17.37 -8.10 -5.09
N PRO A 69 -18.27 -8.96 -5.60
CA PRO A 69 -18.34 -10.37 -5.22
C PRO A 69 -17.11 -11.19 -5.63
N SER A 70 -16.32 -10.70 -6.59
CA SER A 70 -15.06 -11.31 -7.00
C SER A 70 -13.89 -10.98 -6.06
N ILE A 71 -14.04 -10.00 -5.18
CA ILE A 71 -13.01 -9.53 -4.25
C ILE A 71 -13.22 -10.19 -2.90
N ALA A 72 -12.17 -10.87 -2.43
CA ALA A 72 -12.15 -11.47 -1.11
C ALA A 72 -11.80 -10.43 -0.03
N MET A 73 -10.90 -9.49 -0.36
CA MET A 73 -10.41 -8.50 0.59
C MET A 73 -9.84 -7.28 -0.11
N VAL A 74 -10.10 -6.11 0.47
CA VAL A 74 -9.34 -4.87 0.23
C VAL A 74 -8.88 -4.36 1.59
N GLY A 75 -7.58 -4.16 1.77
CA GLY A 75 -7.00 -3.69 3.03
C GLY A 75 -5.97 -2.59 2.79
N GLY A 76 -6.06 -1.49 3.56
CA GLY A 76 -5.08 -0.42 3.50
C GLY A 76 -3.70 -0.92 3.92
N ILE A 77 -2.68 -0.59 3.14
CA ILE A 77 -1.29 -0.83 3.51
C ILE A 77 -0.82 0.41 4.25
N HIS A 78 -0.76 0.31 5.57
CA HIS A 78 -0.11 1.33 6.38
C HIS A 78 1.37 0.99 6.44
N MET A 79 2.20 1.83 5.81
CA MET A 79 3.64 1.75 5.97
C MET A 79 4.00 2.53 7.23
N ASP A 80 4.45 1.82 8.26
CA ASP A 80 5.08 2.45 9.42
C ASP A 80 6.37 3.11 8.94
N ILE A 81 6.35 4.44 8.82
CA ILE A 81 7.43 5.24 8.26
C ILE A 81 8.71 5.07 9.09
N GLU A 82 8.61 4.98 10.41
CA GLU A 82 9.79 4.79 11.25
C GLU A 82 10.42 3.41 11.02
N ARG A 83 9.59 2.38 10.84
CA ARG A 83 10.05 1.03 10.54
C ARG A 83 10.65 0.93 9.14
N TYR A 84 10.08 1.64 8.16
CA TYR A 84 10.60 1.75 6.81
C TYR A 84 11.94 2.50 6.78
N GLN A 85 12.05 3.63 7.46
CA GLN A 85 13.30 4.39 7.59
C GLN A 85 14.39 3.54 8.26
N ARG A 86 14.05 2.82 9.33
CA ARG A 86 14.99 1.87 9.97
C ARG A 86 15.42 0.77 8.99
N LEU A 87 14.50 0.23 8.19
CA LEU A 87 14.84 -0.76 7.16
C LEU A 87 15.77 -0.16 6.09
N LEU A 88 15.46 1.03 5.57
CA LEU A 88 16.31 1.72 4.59
C LEU A 88 17.72 1.97 5.14
N GLN A 89 17.82 2.42 6.39
CA GLN A 89 19.11 2.58 7.09
C GLN A 89 19.88 1.25 7.19
N THR A 90 19.20 0.13 7.49
CA THR A 90 19.87 -1.20 7.52
C THR A 90 20.30 -1.71 6.15
N LEU A 91 19.62 -1.27 5.08
CA LEU A 91 19.95 -1.61 3.70
C LEU A 91 20.99 -0.64 3.10
N GLY A 92 21.43 0.37 3.86
CA GLY A 92 22.37 1.39 3.39
C GLY A 92 21.75 2.39 2.41
N ALA A 93 20.42 2.41 2.29
CA ALA A 93 19.70 3.42 1.52
C ALA A 93 19.48 4.65 2.41
N THR A 94 20.45 5.55 2.45
CA THR A 94 20.27 6.89 3.04
C THR A 94 19.59 7.79 2.02
N ASP A 95 18.44 8.34 2.38
CA ASP A 95 17.70 9.31 1.57
C ASP A 95 18.62 10.47 1.13
N GLY A 96 18.87 10.57 -0.18
CA GLY A 96 18.98 11.84 -0.89
C GLY A 96 20.11 12.82 -0.58
N SER A 97 21.13 12.48 0.21
CA SER A 97 22.28 13.39 0.46
C SER A 97 23.45 13.23 -0.52
N ASP A 98 23.47 12.20 -1.36
CA ASP A 98 24.59 11.93 -2.29
C ASP A 98 24.52 12.68 -3.63
N ILE A 99 23.45 13.46 -3.90
CA ILE A 99 23.34 14.23 -5.16
C ILE A 99 24.10 15.57 -5.06
N ASP A 100 24.21 16.17 -3.88
CA ASP A 100 24.97 17.42 -3.69
C ASP A 100 26.49 17.20 -3.76
N ASP A 101 27.01 16.03 -3.35
CA ASP A 101 28.46 15.74 -3.38
C ASP A 101 29.00 15.50 -4.81
N ILE A 102 28.15 15.06 -5.75
CA ILE A 102 28.55 14.86 -7.16
C ILE A 102 28.69 16.21 -7.90
N LEU A 103 27.99 17.27 -7.43
CA LEU A 103 28.04 18.61 -8.03
C LEU A 103 29.10 19.53 -7.40
N ALA A 104 29.65 19.17 -6.24
CA ALA A 104 30.58 20.04 -5.49
C ALA A 104 32.07 19.69 -5.63
N GLY A 105 32.45 18.72 -6.48
CA GLY A 105 33.78 18.09 -6.39
C GLY A 105 34.55 17.83 -7.70
N THR A 106 34.46 18.69 -8.71
CA THR A 106 35.52 18.79 -9.73
C THR A 106 35.87 20.26 -9.97
N GLY A 107 36.99 20.69 -9.39
CA GLY A 107 37.55 22.03 -9.51
C GLY A 107 38.61 22.30 -8.47
#